data_AF-A0A3P0N0P1-F1
#
_entry.id   AF-A0A3P0N0P1-F1
#
_cell.length_a   1.000
_cell.length_b   1.000
_cell.length_c   1.000
_cell.angle_alpha   90.00
_cell.angle_beta   90.00
_cell.angle_gamma   90.00
#
_symmetry.space_group_name_H-M   'P 1'
#
loop_
_entity.id
_entity.type
_entity.pdbx_description
1 polymer ?
#
loop_
_entity_poly.entity_id
_entity_poly.type
_entity_poly.pdbx_seq_one_letter_code
_entity_poly.pdbx_strand_id
1 'polypeptide(L)' 'MRANAPARPEQTQFPNTLTSIAREALRDAALAPTERAALDVCGDALRRLAEIARAEVRHG' A
#
# COMPACT_ATOMS: atom_id res chain seq x y z
N MET A 1 7.28 19.73 -29.44
CA MET A 1 6.78 20.33 -28.19
C MET A 1 5.97 19.27 -27.45
N ARG A 2 6.55 18.59 -26.45
CA ARG A 2 5.87 17.52 -25.70
C ARG A 2 4.93 18.16 -24.67
N ALA A 3 3.64 17.88 -24.75
CA ALA A 3 2.67 18.33 -23.76
C ALA A 3 2.95 17.63 -22.43
N ASN A 4 3.49 18.38 -21.46
CA ASN A 4 3.64 17.92 -20.08
C ASN A 4 2.25 17.95 -19.44
N ALA A 5 1.50 16.85 -19.54
CA ALA A 5 0.28 16.70 -18.77
C ALA A 5 0.65 16.83 -17.28
N PRO A 6 0.02 17.73 -16.50
CA PRO A 6 0.30 17.82 -15.07
C PRO A 6 0.01 16.46 -14.45
N ALA A 7 1.02 15.87 -13.80
CA ALA A 7 0.86 14.63 -13.04
C ALA A 7 -0.26 14.86 -12.03
N ARG A 8 -1.39 14.18 -12.24
CA ARG A 8 -2.60 14.34 -11.45
C ARG A 8 -2.25 14.00 -9.99
N PRO A 9 -2.42 14.89 -9.01
CA PRO A 9 -1.95 14.65 -7.63
C PRO A 9 -2.55 13.38 -7.02
N GLU A 10 -3.77 13.03 -7.42
CA GLU A 10 -4.46 11.77 -7.08
C GLU A 10 -3.65 10.53 -7.48
N GLN A 11 -2.97 10.54 -8.63
CA GLN A 11 -2.13 9.44 -9.09
C GLN A 11 -0.80 9.33 -8.37
N THR A 12 -0.34 10.35 -7.65
CA THR A 12 0.90 10.29 -6.86
C THR A 12 0.62 9.89 -5.42
N GLN A 13 -0.53 10.29 -4.89
CA GLN A 13 -0.94 10.01 -3.52
C GLN A 13 -1.36 8.54 -3.33
N PHE A 14 -1.97 7.94 -4.34
CA PHE A 14 -2.39 6.53 -4.30
C PHE A 14 -1.21 5.56 -4.24
N PRO A 15 -0.20 5.64 -5.14
CA PRO A 15 1.01 4.81 -5.06
C PRO A 15 1.79 5.05 -3.77
N ASN A 16 1.83 6.29 -3.27
CA ASN A 16 2.53 6.61 -2.04
C ASN A 16 1.88 5.95 -0.82
N THR A 17 0.55 5.95 -0.74
CA THR A 17 -0.19 5.29 0.36
C THR A 17 0.05 3.77 0.35
N LEU A 18 -0.09 3.11 -0.81
CA LEU A 18 0.15 1.67 -0.93
C LEU A 18 1.60 1.30 -0.58
N THR A 19 2.56 2.11 -1.05
CA THR A 19 3.98 1.88 -0.78
C THR A 19 4.34 2.13 0.68
N SER A 20 3.67 3.08 1.35
CA SER A 20 3.85 3.31 2.79
C SER A 20 3.40 2.11 3.62
N ILE A 21 2.22 1.56 3.33
CA ILE A 21 1.68 0.37 3.99
C ILE A 21 2.63 -0.81 3.82
N ALA A 22 3.13 -1.04 2.60
CA ALA A 22 4.07 -2.12 2.34
C ALA A 22 5.40 -1.93 3.09
N ARG A 23 5.94 -0.71 3.14
CA ARG A 23 7.19 -0.42 3.87
C ARG A 23 7.06 -0.61 5.38
N GLU A 24 5.96 -0.13 5.96
CA GLU A 24 5.67 -0.29 7.38
C GLU A 24 5.56 -1.78 7.74
N ALA A 25 4.77 -2.53 6.97
CA ALA A 25 4.61 -3.97 7.16
C ALA A 25 5.93 -4.74 7.04
N LEU A 26 6.78 -4.39 6.07
CA LEU A 26 8.09 -5.03 5.91
C LEU A 26 9.04 -4.73 7.08
N ARG A 27 9.02 -3.49 7.60
CA ARG A 27 9.81 -3.12 8.78
C ARG A 27 9.34 -3.88 10.02
N ASP A 28 8.04 -3.93 10.24
CA ASP A 28 7.45 -4.61 11.40
C ASP A 28 7.66 -6.13 11.33
N ALA A 29 7.52 -6.72 10.14
CA ALA A 29 7.80 -8.13 9.90
C ALA A 29 9.28 -8.48 10.15
N ALA A 30 10.21 -7.59 9.77
CA ALA A 30 11.64 -7.78 10.01
C ALA A 30 12.02 -7.72 11.51
N LEU A 31 11.21 -7.04 12.33
CA LEU A 31 11.39 -6.95 13.77
C LEU A 31 10.58 -8.01 14.55
N ALA A 32 9.78 -8.82 13.85
CA ALA A 32 8.92 -9.80 14.49
C ALA A 32 9.73 -10.94 15.14
N PRO A 33 9.33 -11.41 16.33
CA PRO A 33 10.10 -12.42 17.08
C PRO A 33 9.98 -13.83 16.50
N THR A 34 9.03 -14.08 15.59
CA THR A 34 8.79 -15.38 14.95
C THR A 34 8.33 -15.19 13.52
N GLU A 35 8.56 -16.21 12.69
CA GLU A 35 8.06 -16.24 11.30
C GLU A 35 6.53 -16.12 11.24
N ARG A 36 5.81 -16.73 12.18
CA ARG A 36 4.34 -16.63 12.26
C ARG A 36 3.89 -15.18 12.51
N ALA A 37 4.52 -14.50 13.45
CA ALA A 37 4.23 -13.09 13.72
C ALA A 37 4.55 -12.20 12.51
N ALA A 38 5.63 -12.48 11.78
CA ALA A 38 5.96 -11.76 10.54
C ALA A 38 4.89 -11.98 9.45
N LEU A 39 4.37 -13.20 9.32
CA LEU A 39 3.29 -13.53 8.38
C LEU A 39 1.98 -12.84 8.76
N ASP A 40 1.65 -12.77 10.06
CA ASP A 40 0.45 -12.09 10.54
C ASP A 40 0.50 -10.58 10.21
N VAL A 41 1.65 -9.94 10.42
CA VAL A 41 1.89 -8.53 10.05
C VAL A 41 1.72 -8.31 8.55
N CYS A 42 2.31 -9.20 7.73
CA CYS A 42 2.16 -9.12 6.28
C CYS A 42 0.70 -9.35 5.84
N GLY A 43 -0.01 -10.26 6.48
CA GLY A 43 -1.42 -10.55 6.23
C GLY A 43 -2.31 -9.35 6.51
N ASP A 44 -2.11 -8.65 7.64
CA ASP A 44 -2.88 -7.45 7.96
C ASP A 44 -2.62 -6.32 6.95
N ALA A 45 -1.38 -6.15 6.51
CA ALA A 45 -1.04 -5.19 5.47
C ALA A 45 -1.73 -5.50 4.13
N LEU A 46 -1.72 -6.75 3.70
CA LEU A 46 -2.42 -7.19 2.48
C LEU A 46 -3.94 -7.00 2.59
N ARG A 47 -4.52 -7.26 3.77
CA ARG A 47 -5.95 -6.99 4.02
C ARG A 47 -6.28 -5.52 3.82
N ARG A 48 -5.49 -4.60 4.39
CA ARG A 48 -5.68 -3.14 4.22
C ARG A 48 -5.56 -2.72 2.75
N LEU A 49 -4.58 -3.26 2.03
CA LEU A 49 -4.42 -2.98 0.60
C LEU A 49 -5.63 -3.48 -0.21
N ALA A 50 -6.18 -4.64 0.12
CA ALA A 50 -7.38 -5.17 -0.52
C ALA A 50 -8.62 -4.33 -0.22
N GLU A 51 -8.76 -3.78 0.99
CA GLU A 51 -9.83 -2.84 1.34
C GLU A 51 -9.75 -1.55 0.52
N ILE A 52 -8.55 -0.98 0.37
CA ILE A 52 -8.30 0.18 -0.48
C ILE A 52 -8.67 -0.13 -1.94
N ALA A 53 -8.19 -1.25 -2.49
CA ALA A 53 -8.50 -1.66 -3.86
C ALA A 53 -10.01 -1.86 -4.08
N ARG A 54 -10.72 -2.43 -3.11
CA ARG A 54 -12.18 -2.59 -3.17
C ARG A 54 -12.90 -1.25 -3.12
N ALA A 55 -12.43 -0.30 -2.32
CA ALA A 55 -13.01 1.04 -2.27
C ALA A 55 -12.90 1.73 -3.63
N GLU A 56 -11.73 1.70 -4.27
CA GLU A 56 -11.54 2.29 -5.61
C GLU A 56 -12.47 1.67 -6.66
N VAL A 57 -12.59 0.33 -6.71
CA VAL A 57 -13.50 -0.34 -7.65
C VAL A 57 -14.96 0.06 -7.42
N ARG A 58 -15.32 0.43 -6.19
CA ARG A 58 -16.69 0.85 -5.83
C ARG A 58 -16.96 2.33 -6.12
N HIS A 59 -15.92 3.14 -6.26
CA HIS A 59 -15.98 4.56 -6.58
C HIS A 59 -15.69 4.88 -8.06
N GLY A 60 -15.22 3.88 -8.83
CA GLY A 60 -15.02 3.95 -10.28
C GLY A 60 -16.26 3.69 -11.12
#